data_AF-A0A0P1H533-F1
#
_entry.id   AF-A0A0P1H533-F1
#
_cell.length_a   1.000
_cell.length_b   1.000
_cell.length_c   1.000
_cell.angle_alpha   90.00
_cell.angle_beta   90.00
_cell.angle_gamma   90.00
#
_symmetry.space_group_name_H-M   'P 1'
#
loop_
_entity.id
_entity.type
_entity.pdbx_description
1 polymer ?
#
loop_
_entity_poly.entity_id
_entity_poly.type
_entity_poly.pdbx_seq_one_letter_code
_entity_poly.pdbx_strand_id
1 'polypeptide(L)'
;MRFQTPLVPARLIRRYKRFLADVILDDGREVTAHCANPGSMMGLADEGMKVWLEPNDDPKKKLKYGWRLVDHENGHFTGVDTSVPNRALKAALMAGEVPGLVAPLVRPEVKYGDKSRIDFLLSGDGPDCYVEVKSVTLCRQAGLAEFPDSVTARGLKHLGELTKIVQGGERAVMLYLVQRTDCDRVSIAADIDPAYAVGLRDAMTAGVEVMCFDCQISPEGIDVGKSLPFVPV
;
A
#
# COMPACT_ATOMS: atom_id res chain seq x y z
N MET A 1 2.23 -0.38 -13.10
CA MET A 1 3.54 -0.99 -13.39
C MET A 1 3.38 -2.45 -13.78
N ARG A 2 4.23 -2.94 -14.70
CA ARG A 2 4.27 -4.36 -15.09
C ARG A 2 5.30 -5.13 -14.27
N PHE A 3 4.98 -6.37 -13.91
CA PHE A 3 5.98 -7.30 -13.37
C PHE A 3 7.01 -7.61 -14.46
N GLN A 4 8.29 -7.68 -14.08
CA GLN A 4 9.38 -7.79 -15.06
C GLN A 4 9.58 -9.24 -15.50
N THR A 5 9.22 -10.19 -14.65
CA THR A 5 9.17 -11.61 -14.96
C THR A 5 7.75 -12.12 -14.79
N PRO A 6 7.32 -13.10 -15.61
CA PRO A 6 6.04 -13.76 -15.41
C PRO A 6 5.94 -14.32 -14.00
N LEU A 7 4.85 -14.00 -13.30
CA LEU A 7 4.61 -14.56 -11.98
C LEU A 7 4.25 -16.04 -12.11
N VAL A 8 4.71 -16.83 -11.15
CA VAL A 8 4.38 -18.26 -11.04
C VAL A 8 3.39 -18.48 -9.89
N PRO A 9 2.31 -19.26 -10.11
CA PRO A 9 1.38 -19.60 -9.05
C PRO A 9 1.99 -20.62 -8.08
N ALA A 10 1.54 -20.58 -6.83
CA ALA A 10 1.91 -21.51 -5.78
C ALA A 10 0.80 -21.59 -4.70
N ARG A 11 0.92 -22.57 -3.81
CA ARG A 11 0.07 -22.72 -2.61
C ARG A 11 0.88 -22.38 -1.36
N LEU A 12 0.34 -21.48 -0.54
CA LEU A 12 0.98 -21.10 0.72
C LEU A 12 0.95 -22.26 1.71
N ILE A 13 2.10 -22.64 2.27
CA ILE A 13 2.15 -23.53 3.44
C ILE A 13 2.04 -22.67 4.69
N ARG A 14 2.91 -21.66 4.82
CA ARG A 14 2.94 -20.77 5.98
C ARG A 14 3.75 -19.52 5.71
N ARG A 15 3.39 -18.42 6.39
CA ARG A 15 4.23 -17.23 6.56
C ARG A 15 4.84 -17.22 7.97
N TYR A 16 6.12 -16.92 8.07
CA TYR A 16 6.84 -16.90 9.35
C TYR A 16 7.99 -15.89 9.36
N LYS A 17 8.47 -15.55 10.57
CA LYS A 17 9.54 -14.55 10.78
C LYS A 17 9.30 -13.24 10.00
N ARG A 18 8.03 -12.88 9.81
CA ARG A 18 7.52 -11.71 9.06
C ARG A 18 7.80 -11.70 7.55
N PHE A 19 9.01 -12.09 7.14
CA PHE A 19 9.51 -11.88 5.77
C PHE A 19 9.75 -13.18 4.98
N LEU A 20 9.38 -14.34 5.52
CA LEU A 20 9.54 -15.63 4.87
C LEU A 20 8.17 -16.29 4.70
N ALA A 21 8.01 -16.97 3.56
CA ALA A 21 6.86 -17.82 3.30
C ALA A 21 7.35 -19.11 2.64
N ASP A 22 6.94 -20.26 3.18
CA ASP A 22 7.14 -21.55 2.52
C ASP A 22 5.89 -21.83 1.66
N VAL A 23 6.10 -22.27 0.43
CA VAL A 23 5.04 -22.47 -0.58
C VAL A 23 5.33 -23.70 -1.43
N ILE A 24 4.28 -24.30 -1.99
CA ILE A 24 4.37 -25.42 -2.93
C ILE A 24 4.06 -24.89 -4.35
N LEU A 25 5.01 -25.07 -5.27
CA LEU A 25 4.82 -24.75 -6.70
C LEU A 25 3.91 -25.79 -7.37
N ASP A 26 3.38 -25.47 -8.56
CA ASP A 26 2.55 -26.40 -9.34
C ASP A 26 3.24 -27.72 -9.70
N ASP A 27 4.57 -27.74 -9.78
CA ASP A 27 5.37 -28.95 -10.01
C ASP A 27 5.65 -29.78 -8.74
N GLY A 28 5.07 -29.38 -7.61
CA GLY A 28 5.19 -30.06 -6.32
C GLY A 28 6.43 -29.69 -5.50
N ARG A 29 7.33 -28.84 -6.01
CA ARG A 29 8.50 -28.40 -5.24
C ARG A 29 8.10 -27.42 -4.13
N GLU A 30 8.64 -27.66 -2.94
CA GLU A 30 8.62 -26.69 -1.85
C GLU A 30 9.74 -25.66 -2.03
N VAL A 31 9.38 -24.38 -1.95
CA VAL A 31 10.32 -23.26 -2.02
C VAL A 31 10.03 -22.24 -0.93
N THR A 32 11.06 -21.49 -0.53
CA THR A 32 10.89 -20.33 0.37
C THR A 32 10.92 -19.03 -0.44
N ALA A 33 9.86 -18.24 -0.32
CA ALA A 33 9.72 -16.93 -0.92
C ALA A 33 9.94 -15.81 0.11
N HIS A 34 10.42 -14.66 -0.38
CA HIS A 34 10.45 -13.43 0.41
C HIS A 34 9.05 -12.82 0.47
N CYS A 35 8.53 -12.58 1.68
CA CYS A 35 7.32 -11.81 1.90
C CYS A 35 7.70 -10.34 2.16
N ALA A 36 7.45 -9.46 1.19
CA ALA A 36 7.77 -8.03 1.26
C ALA A 36 6.67 -7.20 1.95
N ASN A 37 6.05 -7.75 3.00
CA ASN A 37 5.03 -7.07 3.79
C ASN A 37 5.42 -7.15 5.28
N PRO A 38 5.66 -6.02 5.96
CA PRO A 38 5.98 -6.03 7.39
C PRO A 38 4.74 -6.14 8.30
N GLY A 39 3.54 -5.92 7.78
CA GLY A 39 2.27 -5.89 8.50
C GLY A 39 1.79 -7.28 8.93
N SER A 40 0.62 -7.32 9.58
CA SER A 40 0.03 -8.57 10.07
C SER A 40 -0.38 -9.48 8.92
N MET A 41 -0.78 -8.91 7.78
CA MET A 41 -1.42 -9.64 6.66
C MET A 41 -2.61 -10.48 7.15
N MET A 42 -3.38 -9.94 8.08
CA MET A 42 -4.58 -10.60 8.62
C MET A 42 -5.53 -11.00 7.48
N GLY A 43 -5.87 -12.28 7.42
CA GLY A 43 -6.73 -12.86 6.37
C GLY A 43 -6.08 -12.96 4.98
N LEU A 44 -4.75 -12.83 4.89
CA LEU A 44 -4.00 -12.86 3.62
C LEU A 44 -2.80 -13.83 3.65
N ALA A 45 -2.69 -14.65 4.68
CA ALA A 45 -1.56 -15.56 4.88
C ALA A 45 -1.97 -16.92 5.47
N ASP A 46 -3.21 -17.34 5.23
CA ASP A 46 -3.73 -18.63 5.69
C ASP A 46 -3.18 -19.78 4.83
N GLU A 47 -2.99 -20.95 5.46
CA GLU A 47 -2.50 -22.15 4.77
C GLU A 47 -3.43 -22.53 3.61
N GLY A 48 -2.85 -22.93 2.48
CA GLY A 48 -3.55 -23.33 1.26
C GLY A 48 -3.92 -22.19 0.33
N MET A 49 -3.80 -20.93 0.75
CA MET A 49 -4.10 -19.77 -0.12
C MET A 49 -3.26 -19.82 -1.40
N LYS A 50 -3.89 -19.46 -2.52
CA LYS A 50 -3.19 -19.33 -3.80
C LYS A 50 -2.41 -18.01 -3.81
N VAL A 51 -1.14 -18.11 -4.15
CA VAL A 51 -0.22 -16.97 -4.17
C VAL A 51 0.53 -16.91 -5.50
N TRP A 52 1.00 -15.72 -5.86
CA TRP A 52 1.81 -15.52 -7.04
C TRP A 52 3.20 -15.01 -6.65
N LEU A 53 4.21 -15.69 -7.19
CA LEU A 53 5.61 -15.44 -6.89
C LEU A 53 6.32 -14.86 -8.11
N GLU A 54 7.16 -13.86 -7.90
CA GLU A 54 8.10 -13.37 -8.92
C GLU A 54 9.42 -14.15 -8.78
N PRO A 55 9.85 -14.91 -9.81
CA PRO A 55 11.16 -15.54 -9.82
C PRO A 55 12.31 -14.53 -9.76
N ASN A 56 13.40 -14.91 -9.12
CA ASN A 56 14.60 -14.10 -8.97
C ASN A 56 15.86 -14.92 -9.27
N ASP A 57 16.43 -14.66 -10.45
CA ASP A 57 17.63 -15.34 -10.94
C ASP A 57 18.94 -14.68 -10.52
N ASP A 58 18.91 -13.59 -9.73
CA ASP A 58 20.12 -12.96 -9.23
C ASP A 58 20.91 -13.97 -8.36
N PRO A 59 22.14 -14.36 -8.76
CA PRO A 59 22.93 -15.33 -8.03
C PRO A 59 23.29 -14.83 -6.62
N LYS A 60 23.27 -13.52 -6.36
CA LYS A 60 23.55 -12.92 -5.05
C LYS A 60 22.37 -13.03 -4.09
N LYS A 61 21.15 -13.28 -4.58
CA LYS A 61 19.96 -13.38 -3.75
C LYS A 61 19.80 -14.79 -3.20
N LYS A 62 19.67 -14.88 -1.88
CA LYS A 62 19.47 -16.13 -1.15
C LYS A 62 18.10 -16.77 -1.43
N LEU A 63 17.05 -15.94 -1.51
CA LEU A 63 15.70 -16.37 -1.83
C LEU A 63 15.46 -16.15 -3.33
N LYS A 64 15.02 -17.19 -4.02
CA LYS A 64 14.82 -17.21 -5.48
C LYS A 64 13.41 -16.79 -5.90
N TYR A 65 12.57 -16.42 -4.94
CA TYR A 65 11.19 -16.00 -5.17
C TYR A 65 10.82 -14.83 -4.28
N GLY A 66 10.07 -13.89 -4.82
CA GLY A 66 9.37 -12.85 -4.05
C GLY A 66 7.87 -13.06 -4.14
N TRP A 67 7.17 -13.13 -3.00
CA TRP A 67 5.71 -13.21 -2.99
C TRP A 67 5.11 -11.86 -3.36
N ARG A 68 4.36 -11.82 -4.46
CA ARG A 68 3.76 -10.59 -5.01
C ARG A 68 2.28 -10.47 -4.72
N LEU A 69 1.50 -11.51 -5.00
CA LEU A 69 0.04 -11.44 -4.92
C LEU A 69 -0.54 -12.58 -4.09
N VAL A 70 -1.68 -12.31 -3.48
CA VAL A 70 -2.67 -13.33 -3.08
C VAL A 70 -3.76 -13.34 -4.13
N ASP A 71 -4.16 -14.52 -4.57
CA ASP A 71 -5.31 -14.77 -5.42
C ASP A 71 -6.44 -15.28 -4.53
N HIS A 72 -7.56 -14.56 -4.50
CA HIS A 72 -8.72 -14.90 -3.68
C HIS A 72 -9.56 -16.02 -4.31
N GLU A 73 -9.16 -16.54 -5.48
CA GLU A 73 -9.82 -17.61 -6.24
C GLU A 73 -11.28 -17.30 -6.60
N ASN A 74 -11.63 -16.01 -6.62
CA ASN A 74 -12.95 -15.48 -6.97
C ASN A 74 -12.85 -14.33 -7.99
N GLY A 75 -11.70 -14.20 -8.68
CA GLY A 75 -11.42 -13.14 -9.63
C GLY A 75 -10.78 -11.89 -9.01
N HIS A 76 -10.61 -11.84 -7.69
CA HIS A 76 -9.94 -10.74 -7.01
C HIS A 76 -8.52 -11.09 -6.56
N PHE A 77 -7.68 -10.06 -6.41
CA PHE A 77 -6.31 -10.15 -5.94
C PHE A 77 -6.02 -9.16 -4.82
N THR A 78 -5.01 -9.48 -4.00
CA THR A 78 -4.36 -8.55 -3.08
C THR A 78 -2.86 -8.48 -3.37
N GLY A 79 -2.32 -7.27 -3.47
CA GLY A 79 -0.88 -7.00 -3.55
C GLY A 79 -0.22 -7.11 -2.18
N VAL A 80 0.82 -7.94 -2.08
CA VAL A 80 1.54 -8.20 -0.83
C VAL A 80 2.77 -7.30 -0.68
N ASP A 81 3.50 -7.03 -1.76
CA ASP A 81 4.67 -6.15 -1.71
C ASP A 81 4.25 -4.69 -1.50
N THR A 82 4.40 -4.21 -0.27
CA THR A 82 4.01 -2.84 0.10
C THR A 82 4.86 -1.75 -0.55
N SER A 83 5.94 -2.11 -1.27
CA SER A 83 6.73 -1.16 -2.05
C SER A 83 6.22 -0.97 -3.49
N VAL A 84 5.40 -1.89 -4.02
CA VAL A 84 4.81 -1.78 -5.36
C VAL A 84 3.88 -0.56 -5.49
N PRO A 85 2.99 -0.25 -4.53
CA PRO A 85 2.11 0.91 -4.55
C PRO A 85 2.81 2.22 -4.89
N ASN A 86 3.88 2.55 -4.16
CA ASN A 86 4.60 3.80 -4.39
C ASN A 86 5.21 3.84 -5.79
N ARG A 87 5.65 2.70 -6.35
CA ARG A 87 6.14 2.66 -7.74
C ARG A 87 5.01 2.89 -8.75
N ALA A 88 3.86 2.24 -8.57
CA ALA A 88 2.70 2.42 -9.44
C ALA A 88 2.16 3.86 -9.37
N LEU A 89 2.01 4.38 -8.15
CA LEU A 89 1.55 5.74 -7.91
C LEU A 89 2.53 6.79 -8.45
N LYS A 90 3.84 6.58 -8.29
CA LYS A 90 4.85 7.47 -8.89
C LYS A 90 4.65 7.60 -10.40
N ALA A 91 4.46 6.48 -11.10
CA ALA A 91 4.24 6.50 -12.54
C ALA A 91 2.97 7.28 -12.91
N ALA A 92 1.86 7.03 -12.21
CA ALA A 92 0.59 7.74 -12.44
C ALA A 92 0.69 9.24 -12.12
N LEU A 93 1.37 9.62 -11.02
CA LEU A 93 1.61 11.02 -10.65
C LEU A 93 2.44 11.74 -11.72
N MET A 94 3.53 11.12 -12.19
CA MET A 94 4.38 11.70 -13.24
C MET A 94 3.67 11.82 -14.59
N ALA A 95 2.68 10.96 -14.85
CA ALA A 95 1.84 11.03 -16.04
C ALA A 95 0.66 12.02 -15.91
N GLY A 96 0.43 12.60 -14.71
CA GLY A 96 -0.71 13.47 -14.44
C GLY A 96 -2.05 12.73 -14.40
N GLU A 97 -2.04 11.42 -14.13
CA GLU A 97 -3.20 10.53 -14.23
C GLU A 97 -3.92 10.35 -12.89
N VAL A 98 -3.45 10.97 -11.80
CA VAL A 98 -4.06 10.87 -10.47
C VAL A 98 -4.96 12.10 -10.23
N PRO A 99 -6.29 11.96 -10.26
CA PRO A 99 -7.20 13.08 -10.06
C PRO A 99 -6.93 13.82 -8.74
N GLY A 100 -6.84 15.14 -8.80
CA GLY A 100 -6.56 15.99 -7.64
C GLY A 100 -5.09 16.08 -7.23
N LEU A 101 -4.18 15.35 -7.90
CA LEU A 101 -2.74 15.31 -7.64
C LEU A 101 -1.91 15.50 -8.91
N VAL A 102 -2.26 16.50 -9.71
CA VAL A 102 -1.55 16.84 -10.96
C VAL A 102 -0.61 18.02 -10.70
N ALA A 103 0.68 17.83 -11.01
CA ALA A 103 1.70 18.86 -10.87
C ALA A 103 2.83 18.66 -11.90
N PRO A 104 3.50 19.74 -12.35
CA PRO A 104 4.60 19.64 -13.31
C PRO A 104 5.86 18.98 -12.72
N LEU A 105 6.07 19.08 -11.40
CA LEU A 105 7.23 18.48 -10.74
C LEU A 105 6.79 17.49 -9.65
N VAL A 106 7.26 16.25 -9.76
CA VAL A 106 7.02 15.17 -8.79
C VAL A 106 8.37 14.72 -8.19
N ARG A 107 8.56 14.93 -6.88
CA ARG A 107 9.78 14.54 -6.17
C ARG A 107 9.46 13.47 -5.11
N PRO A 108 9.95 12.23 -5.24
CA PRO A 108 9.75 11.21 -4.23
C PRO A 108 10.73 11.38 -3.04
N GLU A 109 10.36 10.85 -1.87
CA GLU A 109 11.25 10.67 -0.71
C GLU A 109 11.92 11.95 -0.18
N VAL A 110 11.19 13.07 -0.21
CA VAL A 110 11.69 14.38 0.22
C VAL A 110 11.66 14.50 1.76
N LYS A 111 12.71 15.02 2.38
CA LYS A 111 12.71 15.29 3.82
C LYS A 111 11.80 16.48 4.13
N TYR A 112 10.91 16.34 5.13
CA TYR A 112 9.96 17.40 5.51
C TYR A 112 9.76 17.56 7.03
N GLY A 113 10.59 16.86 7.82
CA GLY A 113 10.64 16.96 9.28
C GLY A 113 11.95 16.35 9.79
N ASP A 114 12.15 16.34 11.11
CA ASP A 114 13.45 16.00 11.71
C ASP A 114 13.98 14.61 11.32
N LYS A 115 13.08 13.62 11.20
CA LYS A 115 13.41 12.22 10.91
C LYS A 115 12.40 11.55 9.98
N SER A 116 11.70 12.33 9.16
CA SER A 116 10.68 11.82 8.25
C SER A 116 10.93 12.26 6.82
N ARG A 117 10.51 11.40 5.89
CA ARG A 117 10.43 11.68 4.47
C ARG A 117 8.98 11.55 4.05
N ILE A 118 8.53 12.46 3.21
CA ILE A 118 7.24 12.37 2.54
C ILE A 118 7.41 11.45 1.33
N ASP A 119 6.41 10.63 1.04
CA ASP A 119 6.47 9.73 -0.10
C ASP A 119 6.60 10.51 -1.41
N PHE A 120 5.80 11.57 -1.57
CA PHE A 120 5.86 12.47 -2.73
C PHE A 120 5.67 13.94 -2.35
N LEU A 121 6.43 14.81 -2.98
CA LEU A 121 6.25 16.26 -2.99
C LEU A 121 5.93 16.70 -4.42
N LEU A 122 4.74 17.28 -4.59
CA LEU A 122 4.25 17.78 -5.86
C LEU A 122 4.37 19.31 -5.86
N SER A 123 5.05 19.86 -6.86
CA SER A 123 5.32 21.30 -6.96
C SER A 123 4.88 21.83 -8.32
N GLY A 124 4.34 23.06 -8.34
CA GLY A 124 3.85 23.73 -9.53
C GLY A 124 3.47 25.18 -9.25
N ASP A 125 2.40 25.66 -9.87
CA ASP A 125 1.85 26.98 -9.58
C ASP A 125 0.97 26.91 -8.32
N GLY A 126 1.42 27.53 -7.23
CA GLY A 126 0.74 27.54 -5.94
C GLY A 126 1.50 26.81 -4.82
N PRO A 127 0.83 26.50 -3.71
CA PRO A 127 1.44 25.78 -2.60
C PRO A 127 1.91 24.37 -3.02
N ASP A 128 3.04 23.95 -2.46
CA ASP A 128 3.55 22.58 -2.60
C ASP A 128 2.55 21.59 -1.95
N CYS A 129 2.40 20.42 -2.56
CA CYS A 129 1.51 19.37 -2.07
C CYS A 129 2.31 18.15 -1.60
N TYR A 130 2.27 17.92 -0.28
CA TYR A 130 2.92 16.82 0.40
C TYR A 130 1.98 15.62 0.46
N VAL A 131 2.34 14.51 -0.18
CA VAL A 131 1.51 13.30 -0.26
C VAL A 131 2.19 12.17 0.48
N GLU A 132 1.57 11.75 1.59
CA GLU A 132 1.94 10.54 2.33
C GLU A 132 1.04 9.40 1.86
N VAL A 133 1.60 8.22 1.65
CA VAL A 133 0.89 7.06 1.09
C VAL A 133 0.83 5.94 2.13
N LYS A 134 -0.35 5.34 2.26
CA LYS A 134 -0.57 4.12 3.04
C LYS A 134 -1.11 3.03 2.14
N SER A 135 -0.43 1.89 2.14
CA SER A 135 -0.94 0.67 1.53
C SER A 135 -2.04 0.07 2.42
N VAL A 136 -3.22 -0.16 1.87
CA VAL A 136 -4.37 -0.72 2.59
C VAL A 136 -4.67 -2.12 2.07
N THR A 137 -4.64 -3.12 2.95
CA THR A 137 -4.85 -4.53 2.59
C THR A 137 -5.82 -5.26 3.51
N LEU A 138 -6.07 -4.75 4.73
CA LEU A 138 -7.03 -5.33 5.65
C LEU A 138 -8.46 -5.17 5.10
N CYS A 139 -9.25 -6.23 5.19
CA CYS A 139 -10.69 -6.22 4.93
C CYS A 139 -11.30 -7.31 5.79
N ARG A 140 -12.09 -6.90 6.79
CA ARG A 140 -12.83 -7.83 7.67
C ARG A 140 -14.31 -7.90 7.30
N GLN A 141 -14.78 -6.93 6.52
CA GLN A 141 -16.14 -6.85 6.00
C GLN A 141 -16.09 -6.68 4.48
N ALA A 142 -16.88 -7.46 3.74
CA ALA A 142 -16.94 -7.37 2.28
C ALA A 142 -17.11 -5.93 1.77
N GLY A 143 -16.29 -5.58 0.79
CA GLY A 143 -16.25 -4.24 0.19
C GLY A 143 -15.49 -3.18 0.99
N LEU A 144 -15.15 -3.42 2.27
CA LEU A 144 -14.53 -2.42 3.14
C LEU A 144 -13.03 -2.69 3.35
N ALA A 145 -12.21 -1.83 2.76
CA ALA A 145 -10.78 -1.78 3.06
C ALA A 145 -10.53 -0.94 4.32
N GLU A 146 -9.64 -1.40 5.19
CA GLU A 146 -9.39 -0.76 6.48
C GLU A 146 -7.89 -0.51 6.70
N PHE A 147 -7.55 0.62 7.33
CA PHE A 147 -6.20 0.90 7.79
C PHE A 147 -6.22 1.36 9.26
N PRO A 148 -5.26 0.99 10.12
CA PRO A 148 -4.16 0.05 9.88
C PRO A 148 -4.53 -1.41 10.21
N ASP A 149 -3.65 -2.36 9.86
CA ASP A 149 -3.77 -3.78 10.22
C ASP A 149 -3.02 -4.16 11.52
N SER A 150 -2.43 -3.16 12.18
CA SER A 150 -1.67 -3.21 13.43
C SER A 150 -1.42 -1.80 13.97
N VAL A 151 -1.13 -1.66 15.27
CA VAL A 151 -0.81 -0.35 15.87
C VAL A 151 0.39 0.31 15.18
N THR A 152 0.26 1.58 14.79
CA THR A 152 1.22 2.31 13.96
C THR A 152 1.60 3.69 14.54
N ALA A 153 2.47 3.68 15.54
CA ALA A 153 3.06 4.91 16.10
C ALA A 153 3.77 5.78 15.03
N ARG A 154 4.34 5.14 14.00
CA ARG A 154 4.94 5.86 12.86
C ARG A 154 3.89 6.55 12.00
N GLY A 155 2.78 5.89 11.70
CA GLY A 155 1.66 6.48 10.97
C GLY A 155 1.09 7.70 11.71
N LEU A 156 0.91 7.58 13.02
CA LEU A 156 0.46 8.69 13.87
C LEU A 156 1.44 9.87 13.86
N LYS A 157 2.75 9.60 13.93
CA LYS A 157 3.78 10.65 13.83
C LYS A 157 3.67 11.41 12.51
N HIS A 158 3.49 10.70 11.39
CA HIS A 158 3.39 11.32 10.06
C HIS A 158 2.13 12.21 9.96
N LEU A 159 1.00 11.83 10.56
CA LEU A 159 -0.19 12.70 10.63
C LEU A 159 0.11 14.03 11.32
N GLY A 160 0.82 14.01 12.46
CA GLY A 160 1.24 15.23 13.13
C GLY A 160 2.22 16.09 12.32
N GLU A 161 3.04 15.48 11.47
CA GLU A 161 3.94 16.20 10.55
C GLU A 161 3.16 16.84 9.39
N LEU A 162 2.17 16.14 8.82
CA LEU A 162 1.29 16.70 7.78
C LEU A 162 0.44 17.87 8.31
N THR A 163 -0.05 17.79 9.56
CA THR A 163 -0.76 18.91 10.18
C THR A 163 0.11 20.17 10.24
N LYS A 164 1.41 20.04 10.54
CA LYS A 164 2.35 21.17 10.54
C LYS A 164 2.57 21.75 9.14
N ILE A 165 2.57 20.90 8.11
CA ILE A 165 2.67 21.33 6.71
C ILE A 165 1.47 22.21 6.34
N VAL A 166 0.24 21.77 6.67
CA VAL A 166 -0.97 22.56 6.42
C VAL A 166 -0.96 23.88 7.19
N GLN A 167 -0.54 23.85 8.46
CA GLN A 167 -0.40 25.07 9.27
C GLN A 167 0.66 26.04 8.72
N GLY A 168 1.62 25.53 7.96
CA GLY A 168 2.62 26.33 7.24
C GLY A 168 2.11 26.97 5.95
N GLY A 169 0.87 26.70 5.54
CA GLY A 169 0.25 27.22 4.33
C GLY A 169 0.42 26.33 3.09
N GLU A 170 1.05 25.17 3.24
CA GLU A 170 1.21 24.18 2.16
C GLU A 170 0.04 23.20 2.13
N ARG A 171 -0.10 22.44 1.04
CA ARG A 171 -1.14 21.39 0.93
C ARG A 171 -0.59 20.07 1.44
N ALA A 172 -1.39 19.29 2.17
CA ALA A 172 -1.01 17.96 2.64
C ALA A 172 -2.11 16.93 2.40
N VAL A 173 -1.73 15.75 1.93
CA VAL A 173 -2.63 14.65 1.57
C VAL A 173 -2.18 13.37 2.25
N MET A 174 -3.08 12.73 2.99
CA MET A 174 -2.97 11.33 3.39
C MET A 174 -3.70 10.47 2.34
N LEU A 175 -2.94 9.75 1.54
CA LEU A 175 -3.44 8.90 0.46
C LEU A 175 -3.47 7.44 0.90
N TYR A 176 -4.66 6.83 0.92
CA TYR A 176 -4.85 5.39 1.11
C TYR A 176 -4.95 4.70 -0.24
N LEU A 177 -3.93 3.91 -0.59
CA LEU A 177 -3.92 3.11 -1.81
C LEU A 177 -4.32 1.67 -1.48
N VAL A 178 -5.51 1.28 -1.92
CA VAL A 178 -6.12 -0.01 -1.64
C VAL A 178 -5.51 -1.08 -2.54
N GLN A 179 -4.64 -1.90 -1.95
CA GLN A 179 -3.92 -2.97 -2.62
C GLN A 179 -4.74 -4.27 -2.72
N ARG A 180 -6.05 -4.15 -2.90
CA ARG A 180 -6.95 -5.30 -3.10
C ARG A 180 -8.12 -4.91 -3.97
N THR A 181 -8.60 -5.84 -4.80
CA THR A 181 -9.58 -5.53 -5.85
C THR A 181 -11.03 -5.82 -5.44
N ASP A 182 -11.26 -6.35 -4.25
CA ASP A 182 -12.58 -6.74 -3.70
C ASP A 182 -13.15 -5.71 -2.71
N CYS A 183 -12.60 -4.50 -2.69
CA CYS A 183 -13.07 -3.40 -1.87
C CYS A 183 -13.53 -2.20 -2.71
N ASP A 184 -14.57 -1.52 -2.24
CA ASP A 184 -15.20 -0.37 -2.91
C ASP A 184 -15.24 0.89 -2.04
N ARG A 185 -14.78 0.81 -0.79
CA ARG A 185 -14.71 1.93 0.16
C ARG A 185 -13.60 1.71 1.18
N VAL A 186 -13.16 2.79 1.80
CA VAL A 186 -12.07 2.79 2.78
C VAL A 186 -12.55 3.36 4.11
N SER A 187 -12.15 2.75 5.23
CA SER A 187 -12.30 3.32 6.56
C SER A 187 -11.07 3.06 7.43
N ILE A 188 -11.12 3.49 8.68
CA ILE A 188 -10.04 3.32 9.65
C ILE A 188 -10.43 2.24 10.66
N ALA A 189 -9.52 1.30 10.92
CA ALA A 189 -9.70 0.28 11.96
C ALA A 189 -9.41 0.89 13.35
N ALA A 190 -10.35 1.71 13.84
CA ALA A 190 -10.21 2.40 15.12
C ALA A 190 -10.14 1.45 16.33
N ASP A 191 -10.64 0.22 16.19
CA ASP A 191 -10.50 -0.84 17.18
C ASP A 191 -9.08 -1.42 17.25
N ILE A 192 -8.32 -1.35 16.14
CA ILE A 192 -6.92 -1.79 16.07
C ILE A 192 -5.97 -0.69 16.55
N ASP A 193 -6.17 0.55 16.08
CA ASP A 193 -5.37 1.69 16.51
C ASP A 193 -6.25 2.93 16.79
N PRO A 194 -6.80 3.03 18.02
CA PRO A 194 -7.61 4.18 18.42
C PRO A 194 -6.84 5.51 18.34
N ALA A 195 -5.52 5.48 18.60
CA ALA A 195 -4.70 6.68 18.59
C ALA A 195 -4.50 7.22 17.16
N TYR A 196 -4.28 6.32 16.20
CA TYR A 196 -4.24 6.70 14.79
C TYR A 196 -5.58 7.27 14.30
N ALA A 197 -6.71 6.67 14.71
CA ALA A 197 -8.03 7.16 14.33
C ALA A 197 -8.31 8.59 14.85
N VAL A 198 -7.97 8.86 16.12
CA VAL A 198 -8.04 10.23 16.68
C VAL A 198 -7.10 11.16 15.92
N GLY A 199 -5.83 10.77 15.74
CA GLY A 199 -4.85 11.59 15.05
C GLY A 199 -5.23 11.94 13.60
N LEU A 200 -5.89 11.02 12.89
CA LEU A 200 -6.37 11.29 11.53
C LEU A 200 -7.51 12.30 11.56
N ARG A 201 -8.47 12.15 12.48
CA ARG A 201 -9.59 13.10 12.63
C ARG A 201 -9.07 14.51 12.94
N ASP A 202 -8.09 14.61 13.82
CA ASP A 202 -7.46 15.89 14.18
C ASP A 202 -6.72 16.50 12.98
N ALA A 203 -5.98 15.68 12.23
CA ALA A 203 -5.29 16.11 11.01
C ALA A 203 -6.27 16.60 9.94
N MET A 204 -7.37 15.88 9.71
CA MET A 204 -8.44 16.29 8.78
C MET A 204 -9.07 17.62 9.21
N THR A 205 -9.35 17.78 10.51
CA THR A 205 -9.88 19.03 11.08
C THR A 205 -8.92 20.20 10.85
N ALA A 206 -7.61 19.95 10.90
CA ALA A 206 -6.59 20.95 10.61
C ALA A 206 -6.39 21.24 9.11
N GLY A 207 -7.05 20.49 8.22
CA GLY A 207 -7.01 20.69 6.77
C GLY A 207 -6.16 19.69 5.98
N VAL A 208 -5.67 18.61 6.60
CA VAL A 208 -5.06 17.50 5.85
C VAL A 208 -6.14 16.78 5.05
N GLU A 209 -5.96 16.70 3.74
CA GLU A 209 -6.91 16.01 2.85
C GLU A 209 -6.73 14.49 2.95
N VAL A 210 -7.83 13.75 2.86
CA VAL A 210 -7.81 12.29 2.72
C VAL A 210 -8.24 11.92 1.32
N MET A 211 -7.40 11.15 0.62
CA MET A 211 -7.70 10.60 -0.69
C MET A 211 -7.59 9.09 -0.66
N CYS A 212 -8.51 8.39 -1.32
CA CYS A 212 -8.50 6.94 -1.43
C CYS A 212 -8.57 6.54 -2.89
N PHE A 213 -7.73 5.59 -3.29
CA PHE A 213 -7.71 5.02 -4.64
C PHE A 213 -7.61 3.50 -4.57
N ASP A 214 -8.27 2.80 -5.50
CA ASP A 214 -8.06 1.37 -5.70
C ASP A 214 -6.82 1.10 -6.56
N CYS A 215 -6.50 -0.18 -6.67
CA CYS A 215 -5.54 -0.70 -7.63
C CYS A 215 -6.23 -1.70 -8.55
N GLN A 216 -5.88 -1.65 -9.83
CA GLN A 216 -6.12 -2.75 -10.76
C GLN A 216 -4.97 -3.74 -10.62
N ILE A 217 -5.27 -4.98 -10.25
CA ILE A 217 -4.26 -5.99 -9.92
C ILE A 217 -4.50 -7.24 -10.75
N SER A 218 -3.42 -7.73 -11.36
CA SER A 218 -3.39 -8.96 -12.15
C SER A 218 -1.99 -9.59 -12.05
N PRO A 219 -1.81 -10.86 -12.45
CA PRO A 219 -0.49 -11.47 -12.56
C PRO A 219 0.47 -10.72 -13.50
N GLU A 220 -0.02 -9.87 -14.40
CA GLU A 220 0.77 -9.06 -15.33
C GLU A 220 1.26 -7.74 -14.72
N GLY A 221 0.56 -7.20 -13.72
CA GLY A 221 0.91 -5.91 -13.15
C GLY A 221 -0.10 -5.32 -12.15
N ILE A 222 0.30 -4.17 -11.60
CA ILE A 222 -0.48 -3.38 -10.66
C ILE A 222 -0.51 -1.92 -11.14
N ASP A 223 -1.68 -1.38 -11.39
CA ASP A 223 -1.89 0.01 -11.79
C ASP A 223 -2.82 0.73 -10.79
N VAL A 224 -2.65 2.04 -10.63
CA VAL A 224 -3.59 2.86 -9.85
C VAL A 224 -4.90 2.92 -10.60
N GLY A 225 -6.01 2.70 -9.91
CA GLY A 225 -7.33 2.77 -10.51
C GLY A 225 -8.10 4.02 -10.11
N LYS A 226 -9.38 3.85 -9.80
CA LYS A 226 -10.32 4.94 -9.54
C LYS A 226 -10.29 5.38 -8.08
N SER A 227 -10.81 6.57 -7.82
CA SER A 227 -11.04 7.03 -6.46
C SER A 227 -12.11 6.18 -5.77
N LEU A 228 -11.88 5.90 -4.48
CA LEU A 228 -12.85 5.24 -3.60
C LEU A 228 -13.38 6.23 -2.55
N PRO A 229 -14.63 6.08 -2.11
CA PRO A 229 -15.15 6.83 -0.98
C PRO A 229 -14.41 6.47 0.32
N PHE A 230 -14.05 7.49 1.08
CA PHE A 230 -13.63 7.36 2.47
C PHE A 230 -14.85 7.45 3.39
N VAL A 231 -15.01 6.49 4.30
CA VAL A 231 -16.07 6.44 5.30
C VAL A 231 -15.45 6.79 6.66
N PRO A 232 -15.69 8.00 7.18
CA PRO A 232 -15.15 8.42 8.46
C PRO A 232 -15.65 7.55 9.61
N VAL A 233 -14.83 7.44 10.66
CA VAL A 233 -15.17 6.77 11.93
C VAL A 233 -15.59 7.78 12.99
#